data_AF-A0A4Q5LBK4-F1
#
_entry.id   AF-A0A4Q5LBK4-F1
#
_cell.length_a   1.000
_cell.length_b   1.000
_cell.length_c   1.000
_cell.angle_alpha   90.00
_cell.angle_beta   90.00
_cell.angle_gamma   90.00
#
_symmetry.space_group_name_H-M   'P 1'
#
loop_
_entity.id
_entity.type
_entity.pdbx_description
1 polymer ?
#
loop_
_entity_poly.entity_id
_entity_poly.type
_entity_poly.pdbx_seq_one_letter_code
_entity_poly.pdbx_strand_id
1 'polypeptide(L)'
;MLALLCLSLPARAQLAASGRQVQYLSGTDNGHTATWDFFCTGGRRSGTWTTIQVPSCWEQQGFGSYNYGRDYKTYGKNFRFADEKGLYKHRFRVPAGWRQGPVFIVFEG
;
A
#
# COMPACT_ATOMS: atom_id res chain seq x y z
N MET A 1 26.87 12.00 63.92
CA MET A 1 26.24 10.87 63.19
C MET A 1 25.33 11.47 62.12
N LEU A 2 25.87 11.79 60.94
CA LEU A 2 25.09 12.35 59.84
C LEU A 2 24.51 11.17 59.04
N ALA A 3 23.21 10.94 59.15
CA ALA A 3 22.52 9.90 58.39
C ALA A 3 22.31 10.37 56.94
N LEU A 4 23.08 9.81 56.01
CA LEU A 4 22.91 10.03 54.58
C LEU A 4 21.71 9.19 54.10
N LEU A 5 20.56 9.84 53.92
CA LEU A 5 19.36 9.21 53.37
C LEU A 5 19.54 9.07 51.84
N CYS A 6 20.03 7.92 51.38
CA CYS A 6 20.05 7.57 49.97
C CYS A 6 18.60 7.30 49.49
N LEU A 7 17.94 8.30 48.90
CA LEU A 7 16.71 8.07 48.15
C LEU A 7 17.03 7.24 46.90
N SER A 8 16.71 5.95 46.94
CA SER A 8 16.75 5.07 45.77
C SER A 8 15.61 5.43 44.82
N LEU A 9 15.95 6.15 43.74
CA LEU A 9 15.04 6.36 42.61
C LEU A 9 14.71 4.99 41.99
N PRO A 10 13.43 4.60 41.87
CA PRO A 10 13.08 3.38 41.16
C PRO A 10 13.41 3.57 39.68
N ALA A 11 14.37 2.81 39.18
CA ALA A 11 14.67 2.75 37.75
C ALA A 11 13.43 2.20 37.03
N ARG A 12 12.69 3.08 36.35
CA ARG A 12 11.62 2.68 35.44
C ARG A 12 12.26 1.89 34.28
N ALA A 13 12.17 0.57 34.34
CA ALA A 13 12.45 -0.27 33.19
C ALA A 13 11.43 0.09 32.09
N GLN A 14 11.88 0.85 31.10
CA GLN A 14 11.08 1.12 29.91
C GLN A 14 11.03 -0.20 29.13
N LEU A 15 9.90 -0.90 29.22
CA LEU A 15 9.57 -2.00 28.31
C LEU A 15 9.61 -1.43 26.89
N ALA A 16 10.74 -1.62 26.21
CA ALA A 16 10.79 -1.38 24.77
C ALA A 16 9.79 -2.35 24.14
N ALA A 17 8.72 -1.81 23.55
CA ALA A 17 7.75 -2.61 22.82
C ALA A 17 8.47 -3.37 21.70
N SER A 18 8.74 -4.65 21.93
CA SER A 18 9.30 -5.62 20.98
C SER A 18 8.25 -6.05 19.94
N GLY A 19 7.44 -5.10 19.49
CA GLY A 19 6.37 -5.33 18.52
C GLY A 19 6.83 -5.00 17.11
N ARG A 20 6.43 -5.83 16.14
CA ARG A 20 6.53 -5.49 14.72
C ARG A 20 5.90 -4.11 14.48
N GLN A 21 6.65 -3.21 13.85
CA GLN A 21 6.13 -1.91 13.45
C GLN A 21 5.56 -2.00 12.03
N VAL A 22 4.40 -1.38 11.80
CA VAL A 22 3.70 -1.39 10.52
C VAL A 22 3.36 0.04 10.12
N GLN A 23 3.62 0.36 8.85
CA GLN A 23 3.20 1.60 8.21
C GLN A 23 2.40 1.23 6.96
N TYR A 24 1.12 1.57 6.93
CA TYR A 24 0.29 1.38 5.74
C TYR A 24 0.66 2.43 4.68
N LEU A 25 1.04 1.94 3.50
CA LEU A 25 1.34 2.79 2.33
C LEU A 25 0.12 2.93 1.42
N SER A 26 -0.74 1.92 1.42
CA SER A 26 -2.12 1.99 0.92
C SER A 26 -3.08 2.36 2.05
N GLY A 27 -4.37 2.41 1.75
CA GLY A 27 -5.38 2.30 2.79
C GLY A 27 -5.53 0.88 3.33
N THR A 28 -6.41 0.71 4.32
CA THR A 28 -6.57 -0.53 5.10
C THR A 28 -7.62 -1.47 4.52
N ASP A 29 -8.53 -0.97 3.67
CA ASP A 29 -9.58 -1.75 3.02
C ASP A 29 -10.13 -0.99 1.79
N ASN A 30 -11.23 -1.49 1.20
CA ASN A 30 -11.84 -0.89 0.01
C ASN A 30 -12.63 0.41 0.28
N GLY A 31 -12.97 0.70 1.54
CA GLY A 31 -13.62 1.92 1.99
C GLY A 31 -12.64 2.97 2.52
N HIS A 32 -11.49 2.54 3.04
CA HIS A 32 -10.42 3.38 3.56
C HIS A 32 -9.19 3.21 2.68
N THR A 33 -9.01 4.13 1.74
CA THR A 33 -7.97 4.05 0.70
C THR A 33 -6.95 5.19 0.83
N ALA A 34 -5.79 5.01 0.19
CA ALA A 34 -4.79 6.06 0.03
C ALA A 34 -4.67 6.42 -1.46
N THR A 35 -4.47 7.71 -1.74
CA THR A 35 -4.31 8.21 -3.11
C THR A 35 -2.88 8.00 -3.60
N TRP A 36 -2.73 7.32 -4.73
CA TRP A 36 -1.45 7.05 -5.39
C TRP A 36 -1.45 7.64 -6.79
N ASP A 37 -0.26 7.95 -7.32
CA ASP A 37 -0.10 8.31 -8.72
C ASP A 37 -0.23 7.04 -9.58
N PHE A 38 -0.97 7.14 -10.67
CA PHE A 38 -1.33 6.03 -11.52
C PHE A 38 -1.28 6.38 -12.99
N PHE A 39 -0.84 5.42 -13.80
CA PHE A 39 -0.85 5.49 -15.25
C PHE A 39 -1.37 4.18 -15.82
N CYS A 40 -2.44 4.24 -16.61
CA CYS A 40 -2.95 3.11 -17.37
C CYS A 40 -2.42 3.18 -18.81
N THR A 41 -1.90 2.07 -19.34
CA THR A 41 -1.28 2.05 -20.68
C THR A 41 -2.27 1.95 -21.84
N GLY A 42 -3.54 1.64 -21.58
CA GLY A 42 -4.56 1.48 -22.62
C GLY A 42 -5.98 1.49 -22.06
N GLY A 43 -6.98 1.46 -22.94
CA GLY A 43 -8.39 1.53 -22.52
C GLY A 43 -8.79 2.90 -21.96
N ARG A 44 -9.80 2.92 -21.09
CA ARG A 44 -10.37 4.17 -20.54
C ARG A 44 -9.34 4.88 -19.66
N ARG A 45 -9.33 6.21 -19.73
CA ARG A 45 -8.48 7.10 -18.90
C ARG A 45 -6.98 6.71 -18.94
N SER A 46 -6.50 6.27 -20.09
CA SER A 46 -5.11 5.87 -20.32
C SER A 46 -4.27 6.98 -20.94
N GLY A 47 -2.95 6.77 -20.98
CA GLY A 47 -2.01 7.67 -21.68
C GLY A 47 -1.58 8.91 -20.90
N THR A 48 -2.06 9.10 -19.67
CA THR A 48 -1.65 10.21 -18.79
C THR A 48 -1.46 9.75 -17.35
N TRP A 49 -0.54 10.40 -16.64
CA TRP A 49 -0.45 10.27 -15.19
C TRP A 49 -1.63 10.99 -14.55
N THR A 50 -2.25 10.32 -13.58
CA THR A 50 -3.33 10.85 -12.75
C THR A 50 -3.26 10.14 -11.39
N THR A 51 -4.36 10.14 -10.63
CA THR A 51 -4.43 9.50 -9.33
C THR A 51 -5.43 8.35 -9.30
N ILE A 52 -5.17 7.36 -8.43
CA ILE A 52 -6.07 6.25 -8.13
C ILE A 52 -6.12 6.01 -6.62
N GLN A 53 -7.25 5.50 -6.12
CA GLN A 53 -7.34 5.01 -4.73
C GLN A 53 -6.79 3.59 -4.60
N VAL A 54 -5.97 3.33 -3.57
CA VAL A 54 -5.36 2.03 -3.29
C VAL A 54 -5.70 1.60 -1.86
N PRO A 55 -6.19 0.36 -1.61
CA PRO A 55 -6.39 -0.73 -2.59
C PRO A 55 -7.62 -0.53 -3.49
N SER A 56 -7.56 -1.03 -4.72
CA SER A 56 -8.73 -1.07 -5.63
C SER A 56 -8.48 -1.89 -6.90
N CYS A 57 -9.56 -2.21 -7.62
CA CYS A 57 -9.50 -2.58 -9.04
C CYS A 57 -9.65 -1.31 -9.89
N TRP A 58 -8.74 -1.09 -10.85
CA TRP A 58 -8.74 0.15 -11.64
C TRP A 58 -9.97 0.28 -12.55
N GLU A 59 -10.55 -0.85 -12.96
CA GLU A 59 -11.74 -0.88 -13.80
C GLU A 59 -12.96 -0.30 -13.06
N GLN A 60 -13.01 -0.48 -11.73
CA GLN A 60 -14.03 0.11 -10.86
C GLN A 60 -13.83 1.62 -10.66
N GLN A 61 -12.64 2.14 -10.98
CA GLN A 61 -12.34 3.58 -10.99
C GLN A 61 -12.32 4.19 -12.40
N GLY A 62 -12.82 3.43 -13.39
CA GLY A 62 -13.02 3.90 -14.76
C GLY A 62 -11.77 3.88 -15.63
N PHE A 63 -10.73 3.15 -15.23
CA PHE A 63 -9.54 2.93 -16.05
C PHE A 63 -9.66 1.64 -16.87
N GLY A 64 -8.85 1.52 -17.92
CA GLY A 64 -8.73 0.30 -18.69
C GLY A 64 -10.05 -0.18 -19.30
N SER A 65 -10.17 -1.48 -19.42
CA SER A 65 -11.28 -2.20 -20.04
C SER A 65 -11.74 -3.28 -19.07
N TYR A 66 -13.05 -3.39 -18.91
CA TYR A 66 -13.63 -4.40 -18.03
C TYR A 66 -13.89 -5.68 -18.82
N ASN A 67 -13.07 -6.71 -18.63
CA ASN A 67 -13.35 -8.03 -19.19
C ASN A 67 -14.33 -8.77 -18.26
N TYR A 68 -15.54 -9.08 -18.75
CA TYR A 68 -16.55 -9.82 -18.00
C TYR A 68 -17.27 -10.84 -18.89
N GLY A 69 -17.49 -12.04 -18.35
CA GLY A 69 -18.27 -13.09 -18.99
C GLY A 69 -17.46 -14.25 -19.59
N ARG A 70 -18.16 -15.22 -20.18
CA ARG A 70 -17.54 -16.34 -20.91
C ARG A 70 -17.27 -15.91 -22.35
N ASP A 71 -16.14 -15.26 -22.56
CA ASP A 71 -15.64 -15.00 -23.90
C ASP A 71 -15.09 -16.31 -24.50
N TYR A 72 -15.86 -16.90 -25.42
CA TYR A 72 -15.41 -18.07 -26.17
C TYR A 72 -14.21 -17.66 -27.05
N LYS A 73 -13.03 -18.15 -26.64
CA LYS A 73 -11.72 -17.84 -27.24
C LYS A 73 -11.61 -18.15 -28.74
N THR A 74 -12.51 -18.98 -29.28
CA THR A 74 -12.35 -19.52 -30.63
C THR A 74 -12.94 -18.61 -31.71
N TYR A 75 -14.08 -17.94 -31.48
CA TYR A 75 -14.78 -17.15 -32.51
C TYR A 75 -15.62 -15.96 -31.97
N GLY A 76 -15.41 -15.53 -30.71
CA GLY A 76 -16.18 -14.45 -30.09
C GLY A 76 -15.67 -13.03 -30.38
N LYS A 77 -16.53 -12.03 -30.17
CA LYS A 77 -16.26 -10.58 -30.25
C LYS A 77 -15.01 -10.10 -29.47
N ASN A 78 -14.61 -10.84 -28.43
CA ASN A 78 -13.48 -10.54 -27.56
C ASN A 78 -12.33 -11.55 -27.76
N PHE A 79 -11.88 -11.77 -29.01
CA PHE A 79 -10.73 -12.64 -29.28
C PHE A 79 -9.42 -12.15 -28.62
N ARG A 80 -9.38 -10.88 -28.20
CA ARG A 80 -8.26 -10.27 -27.47
C ARG A 80 -8.74 -9.73 -26.12
N PHE A 81 -8.19 -10.28 -25.04
CA PHE A 81 -8.35 -9.70 -23.70
C PHE A 81 -7.62 -8.37 -23.62
N ALA A 82 -8.09 -7.52 -22.71
CA ALA A 82 -7.36 -6.33 -22.32
C ALA A 82 -5.93 -6.68 -21.88
N ASP A 83 -4.95 -6.03 -22.53
CA ASP A 83 -3.51 -6.23 -22.33
C ASP A 83 -2.85 -4.99 -21.69
N GLU A 84 -3.68 -4.10 -21.15
CA GLU A 84 -3.22 -2.88 -20.50
C GLU A 84 -2.58 -3.15 -19.14
N LYS A 85 -1.70 -2.23 -18.75
CA LYS A 85 -0.91 -2.29 -17.53
C LYS A 85 -1.19 -1.05 -16.69
N GLY A 86 -1.24 -1.25 -15.39
CA GLY A 86 -1.26 -0.19 -14.39
C GLY A 86 0.14 0.08 -13.85
N LEU A 87 0.63 1.31 -13.96
CA LEU A 87 1.88 1.74 -13.33
C LEU A 87 1.53 2.60 -12.12
N TYR A 88 2.08 2.24 -10.97
CA TYR A 88 1.79 2.88 -9.68
C TYR A 88 3.02 3.60 -9.16
N LYS A 89 2.82 4.78 -8.54
CA LYS A 89 3.86 5.54 -7.85
C LYS A 89 3.32 6.09 -6.53
N HIS A 90 4.12 5.94 -5.48
CA HIS A 90 3.81 6.49 -4.17
C HIS A 90 5.10 6.90 -3.46
N ARG A 91 5.13 8.15 -2.95
CA ARG A 91 6.26 8.66 -2.17
C ARG A 91 5.91 8.60 -0.70
N PHE A 92 6.70 7.87 0.07
CA PHE A 92 6.52 7.73 1.50
C PHE A 92 7.84 7.98 2.25
N ARG A 93 7.73 8.22 3.57
CA ARG A 93 8.86 8.38 4.47
C ARG A 93 8.89 7.20 5.42
N VAL A 94 10.07 6.59 5.56
CA VAL A 94 10.32 5.51 6.52
C VAL A 94 10.71 6.12 7.86
N PRO A 95 10.10 5.69 8.99
CA PRO A 95 10.51 6.15 10.32
C PRO A 95 12.00 5.92 10.57
N ALA A 96 12.69 6.92 11.14
CA ALA A 96 14.14 6.87 11.32
C ALA A 96 14.60 5.67 12.16
N GLY A 97 13.77 5.22 13.11
CA GLY A 97 14.04 4.06 13.96
C GLY A 97 14.11 2.72 13.21
N TRP A 98 13.58 2.62 11.98
CA TRP A 98 13.59 1.37 11.21
C TRP A 98 14.96 1.05 10.59
N ARG A 99 15.90 2.01 10.57
CA ARG A 99 17.23 1.83 9.94
C ARG A 99 18.04 0.67 10.51
N GLN A 100 17.78 0.27 11.75
CA GLN A 100 18.55 -0.77 12.45
C GLN A 100 17.99 -2.18 12.26
N GLY A 101 16.85 -2.34 11.59
CA GLY A 101 16.19 -3.63 11.40
C GLY A 101 15.84 -3.90 9.94
N PRO A 102 15.43 -5.14 9.62
CA PRO A 102 14.93 -5.47 8.30
C PRO A 102 13.61 -4.73 8.03
N VAL A 103 13.48 -4.18 6.83
CA VAL A 103 12.28 -3.49 6.35
C VAL A 103 11.73 -4.24 5.14
N PHE A 104 10.43 -4.53 5.17
CA PHE A 104 9.73 -5.25 4.12
C PHE A 104 8.62 -4.39 3.52
N ILE A 105 8.49 -4.40 2.20
CA ILE A 105 7.29 -3.92 1.50
C ILE A 105 6.42 -5.15 1.24
N VAL A 106 5.16 -5.10 1.67
CA VAL A 106 4.22 -6.22 1.58
C VAL A 106 3.01 -5.80 0.75
N PHE A 107 2.59 -6.68 -0.17
CA PHE A 107 1.36 -6.57 -0.94
C PHE A 107 0.46 -7.75 -0.58
N GLU A 108 -0.77 -7.49 -0.13
CA GLU A 108 -1.66 -8.56 0.38
C GLU A 108 -2.40 -9.33 -0.74
N GLY A 109 -2.62 -8.69 -1.90
CA GLY A 109 -3.29 -9.29 -3.05
C GLY A 109 -4.75 -8.87 -3.17
#